data_AF-A0A645FVZ1-F1
#
_entry.id   AF-A0A645FVZ1-F1
#
_cell.length_a   1.000
_cell.length_b   1.000
_cell.length_c   1.000
_cell.angle_alpha   90.00
_cell.angle_beta   90.00
_cell.angle_gamma   90.00
#
_symmetry.space_group_name_H-M   'P 1'
#
loop_
_entity.id
_entity.type
_entity.pdbx_description
1 polymer ?
#
loop_
_entity_poly.entity_id
_entity_poly.type
_entity_poly.pdbx_seq_one_letter_code
_entity_poly.pdbx_strand_id
1 'polypeptide(L)'
;MFSLIYKGFYHDPELVTPAQTLRALTHNGALSQGRENSGSIKLGNSADFCIVKSNTLQMTPKHNELNNLIYAAQGSDVLLTMVNGRVLYMNGEFTTIDIERVKYEAQKSVSGILERLGENNG
;
A
#
# COMPACT_ATOMS: atom_id res chain seq x y z
N MET A 1 7.12 2.62 6.51
CA MET A 1 8.12 1.82 7.25
C MET A 1 9.48 1.77 6.54
N PHE A 2 9.55 1.43 5.25
CA PHE A 2 10.81 1.32 4.46
C PHE A 2 11.87 2.38 4.79
N SER A 3 11.57 3.67 4.64
CA SER A 3 12.58 4.74 4.83
C SER A 3 13.03 4.95 6.28
N LEU A 4 12.16 4.67 7.27
CA LEU A 4 12.47 4.95 8.68
C LEU A 4 13.47 3.94 9.25
N ILE A 5 13.41 2.68 8.81
CA ILE A 5 14.33 1.63 9.26
C ILE A 5 15.78 1.99 8.88
N TYR A 6 16.02 2.38 7.63
CA TYR A 6 17.37 2.74 7.18
C TYR A 6 17.88 3.99 7.90
N LYS A 7 17.06 5.02 8.07
CA LYS A 7 17.43 6.22 8.84
C LYS A 7 17.80 5.89 10.28
N GLY A 8 17.03 5.01 10.93
CA GLY A 8 17.28 4.56 12.30
C GLY A 8 18.57 3.75 12.42
N PHE A 9 18.80 2.80 11.50
CA PHE A 9 19.99 1.94 11.51
C PHE A 9 21.29 2.73 11.29
N TYR A 10 21.29 3.68 10.35
CA TYR A 10 22.46 4.48 10.04
C TYR A 10 22.57 5.76 10.90
N HIS A 11 21.62 6.01 11.80
CA HIS A 11 21.54 7.23 12.60
C HIS A 11 21.60 8.53 11.77
N ASP A 12 21.05 8.49 10.55
CA ASP A 12 21.06 9.61 9.60
C ASP A 12 19.62 9.89 9.14
N PRO A 13 18.99 11.00 9.57
CA PRO A 13 17.63 11.34 9.18
C PRO A 13 17.49 11.80 7.72
N GLU A 14 18.57 12.15 7.05
CA GLU A 14 18.59 12.64 5.66
C GLU A 14 18.84 11.54 4.64
N LEU A 15 19.34 10.37 5.09
CA LEU A 15 19.77 9.24 4.26
C LEU A 15 18.80 8.84 3.13
N VAL A 16 17.49 8.83 3.43
CA VAL A 16 16.45 8.51 2.44
C VAL A 16 15.39 9.60 2.43
N THR A 17 15.30 10.33 1.33
CA THR A 17 14.31 11.40 1.18
C THR A 17 12.89 10.82 0.97
N PRO A 18 11.84 11.59 1.30
CA PRO A 18 10.46 11.24 0.96
C PRO A 18 10.25 10.99 -0.54
N ALA A 19 10.92 11.77 -1.40
CA ALA A 19 10.82 11.62 -2.85
C ALA A 19 11.45 10.31 -3.35
N GLN A 20 12.63 9.95 -2.82
CA GLN A 20 13.24 8.65 -3.09
C GLN A 20 12.35 7.51 -2.60
N THR A 21 11.71 7.68 -1.43
CA THR A 21 10.76 6.70 -0.89
C THR A 21 9.57 6.52 -1.81
N LEU A 22 8.92 7.61 -2.25
CA LEU A 22 7.79 7.53 -3.18
C LEU A 22 8.19 6.86 -4.50
N ARG A 23 9.35 7.25 -5.07
CA ARG A 23 9.87 6.65 -6.30
C ARG A 23 10.19 5.15 -6.13
N ALA A 24 10.69 4.74 -4.97
CA ALA A 24 10.93 3.34 -4.65
C ALA A 24 9.62 2.53 -4.61
N LEU A 25 8.57 3.10 -3.98
CA LEU A 25 7.26 2.47 -3.83
C LEU A 25 6.46 2.39 -5.14
N THR A 26 6.76 3.23 -6.14
CA THR A 26 6.03 3.31 -7.41
C THR A 26 6.89 2.87 -8.60
N HIS A 27 7.62 3.80 -9.20
CA HIS A 27 8.36 3.60 -10.44
C HIS A 27 9.44 2.53 -10.33
N ASN A 28 10.32 2.61 -9.33
CA ASN A 28 11.41 1.65 -9.20
C ASN A 28 10.88 0.27 -8.79
N GLY A 29 9.77 0.22 -8.05
CA GLY A 29 9.07 -1.04 -7.74
C GLY A 29 8.44 -1.70 -8.96
N ALA A 30 7.96 -0.92 -9.93
CA ALA A 30 7.51 -1.45 -11.21
C ALA A 30 8.68 -1.96 -12.06
N LEU A 31 9.76 -1.17 -12.17
CA LEU A 31 10.97 -1.54 -12.90
C LEU A 31 11.63 -2.81 -12.34
N SER A 32 11.67 -2.99 -11.02
CA SER A 32 12.26 -4.20 -10.41
C SER A 32 11.49 -5.48 -10.74
N GLN A 33 10.24 -5.37 -11.19
CA GLN A 33 9.40 -6.46 -11.65
C GLN A 33 9.41 -6.62 -13.18
N GLY A 34 10.24 -5.84 -13.89
CA GLY A 34 10.26 -5.80 -15.36
C GLY A 34 9.05 -5.11 -15.99
N ARG A 35 8.30 -4.30 -15.22
CA ARG A 35 7.12 -3.56 -15.72
C ARG A 35 7.51 -2.11 -16.03
N GLU A 36 7.65 -1.81 -17.33
CA GLU A 36 8.05 -0.49 -17.80
C GLU A 36 6.87 0.47 -18.02
N ASN A 37 5.65 -0.06 -18.17
CA ASN A 37 4.42 0.70 -18.42
C ASN A 37 3.61 0.97 -17.13
N SER A 38 4.27 1.07 -15.97
CA SER A 38 3.62 1.22 -14.65
C SER A 38 4.46 2.07 -13.69
N GLY A 39 3.89 2.44 -12.55
CA GLY A 39 4.59 3.11 -11.46
C GLY A 39 4.79 4.62 -11.67
N SER A 40 4.20 5.19 -12.72
CA SER A 40 4.13 6.64 -12.95
C SER A 40 2.88 7.00 -13.74
N ILE A 41 2.36 8.23 -13.54
CA ILE A 41 1.24 8.77 -14.31
C ILE A 41 1.80 9.36 -15.61
N LYS A 42 1.75 8.59 -16.69
CA LYS A 42 2.30 8.95 -18.00
C LYS A 42 1.45 8.32 -19.11
N LEU A 43 1.32 9.01 -20.23
CA LEU A 43 0.70 8.42 -21.44
C LEU A 43 1.43 7.13 -21.84
N GLY A 44 0.64 6.11 -22.18
CA GLY A 44 1.14 4.77 -22.51
C GLY A 44 1.28 3.82 -21.31
N ASN A 45 1.20 4.32 -20.08
CA ASN A 45 1.19 3.46 -18.90
C ASN A 45 -0.21 2.88 -18.62
N SER A 46 -0.24 1.74 -17.93
CA SER A 46 -1.44 1.22 -17.30
C SER A 46 -2.06 2.28 -16.38
N ALA A 47 -3.40 2.34 -16.39
CA ALA A 47 -4.17 3.20 -15.48
C ALA A 47 -4.21 2.59 -14.07
N ASP A 48 -3.03 2.55 -13.43
CA ASP A 48 -2.80 2.08 -12.07
C ASP A 48 -2.54 3.29 -11.15
N PHE A 49 -3.50 3.60 -10.28
CA PHE A 49 -3.33 4.68 -9.31
C PHE A 49 -4.22 4.49 -8.08
N CYS A 50 -3.87 5.16 -7.00
CA CYS A 50 -4.74 5.35 -5.86
C CYS A 50 -4.96 6.84 -5.58
N ILE A 51 -6.10 7.15 -4.98
CA ILE A 51 -6.41 8.48 -4.47
C ILE A 51 -6.36 8.40 -2.95
N VAL A 52 -5.61 9.30 -2.32
CA VAL A 52 -5.45 9.37 -0.86
C VAL A 52 -6.08 10.66 -0.35
N LYS A 53 -6.91 10.58 0.68
CA LYS A 53 -7.49 11.74 1.36
C LYS A 53 -6.37 12.49 2.07
N SER A 54 -6.11 13.73 1.66
CA SER A 54 -5.05 14.56 2.26
C SER A 54 -5.51 15.41 3.45
N ASN A 55 -6.80 15.39 3.78
CA ASN A 55 -7.41 16.19 4.85
C ASN A 55 -8.00 15.28 5.93
N THR A 56 -7.12 14.54 6.61
CA THR A 56 -7.46 13.64 7.71
C THR A 56 -6.70 14.02 8.97
N LEU A 57 -7.15 13.51 10.12
CA LEU A 57 -6.58 13.86 11.43
C LEU A 57 -5.09 13.54 11.48
N GLN A 58 -4.69 12.36 11.02
CA GLN A 58 -3.30 11.91 10.97
C GLN A 58 -2.44 12.73 9.99
N MET A 59 -3.02 13.29 8.92
CA MET A 59 -2.31 14.13 7.96
C MET A 59 -2.33 15.62 8.33
N THR A 60 -2.80 15.98 9.53
CA THR A 60 -2.88 17.35 10.04
C THR A 60 -1.93 17.52 11.24
N PRO A 61 -1.09 18.58 11.29
CA PRO A 61 -1.00 19.71 10.36
C PRO A 61 -0.33 19.36 9.01
N LYS A 62 -0.66 20.14 7.98
CA LYS A 62 -0.15 19.96 6.62
C LYS A 62 1.00 20.93 6.33
N HIS A 63 2.21 20.59 6.75
CA HIS A 63 3.42 21.37 6.45
C HIS A 63 4.05 21.01 5.10
N ASN A 64 4.02 19.72 4.72
CA ASN A 64 4.53 19.23 3.45
C ASN A 64 3.75 17.98 3.03
N GLU A 65 3.14 18.00 1.85
CA GLU A 65 2.23 16.94 1.41
C GLU A 65 2.94 15.60 1.22
N LEU A 66 4.14 15.62 0.66
CA LEU A 66 4.92 14.42 0.41
C LEU A 66 5.41 13.79 1.72
N ASN A 67 5.84 14.61 2.69
CA ASN A 67 6.16 14.12 4.03
C ASN A 67 4.94 13.46 4.68
N ASN A 68 3.78 14.13 4.65
CA ASN A 68 2.57 13.59 5.26
C ASN A 68 2.14 12.29 4.55
N LEU A 69 2.27 12.21 3.22
CA LEU A 69 1.99 10.98 2.48
C LEU A 69 2.91 9.82 2.88
N ILE A 70 4.22 10.07 3.06
CA ILE A 70 5.18 9.00 3.35
C ILE A 70 5.18 8.59 4.83
N TYR A 71 5.00 9.55 5.74
CA TYR A 71 5.20 9.32 7.18
C TYR A 71 3.92 9.31 8.00
N ALA A 72 2.83 9.93 7.53
CA ALA A 72 1.61 10.11 8.33
C ALA A 72 0.38 9.39 7.76
N ALA A 73 0.30 9.20 6.44
CA ALA A 73 -0.81 8.53 5.80
C ALA A 73 -0.93 7.06 6.24
N GLN A 74 -2.17 6.59 6.33
CA GLN A 74 -2.55 5.24 6.70
C GLN A 74 -3.38 4.58 5.58
N GLY A 75 -3.54 3.26 5.65
CA GLY A 75 -4.37 2.53 4.69
C GLY A 75 -5.83 3.03 4.64
N SER A 76 -6.36 3.51 5.78
CA SER A 76 -7.69 4.11 5.90
C SER A 76 -7.85 5.48 5.20
N ASP A 77 -6.73 6.11 4.80
CA ASP A 77 -6.73 7.35 4.03
C ASP A 77 -6.98 7.11 2.54
N VAL A 78 -6.83 5.88 2.04
CA VAL A 78 -7.11 5.56 0.64
C VAL A 78 -8.60 5.73 0.37
N LEU A 79 -8.93 6.57 -0.60
CA LEU A 79 -10.29 6.80 -1.08
C LEU A 79 -10.65 5.87 -2.24
N LEU A 80 -9.71 5.64 -3.14
CA LEU A 80 -9.93 4.87 -4.37
C LEU A 80 -8.66 4.14 -4.77
N THR A 81 -8.81 2.92 -5.27
CA THR A 81 -7.74 2.16 -5.93
C THR A 81 -8.23 1.70 -7.30
N MET A 82 -7.48 2.06 -8.34
CA MET A 82 -7.71 1.66 -9.73
C MET A 82 -6.53 0.85 -10.23
N VAL A 83 -6.83 -0.26 -10.92
CA VAL A 83 -5.83 -1.12 -11.57
C VAL A 83 -6.29 -1.40 -12.99
N ASN A 84 -5.43 -1.14 -13.98
CA ASN A 84 -5.70 -1.25 -15.40
C ASN A 84 -7.04 -0.62 -15.82
N GLY A 85 -7.35 0.56 -15.26
CA GLY A 85 -8.59 1.29 -15.58
C GLY A 85 -9.84 0.81 -14.84
N ARG A 86 -9.75 -0.27 -14.05
CA ARG A 86 -10.87 -0.78 -13.25
C ARG A 86 -10.74 -0.32 -11.80
N VAL A 87 -11.77 0.35 -11.28
CA VAL A 87 -11.87 0.66 -9.85
C VAL A 87 -12.07 -0.65 -9.09
N LEU A 88 -11.16 -0.98 -8.17
CA LEU A 88 -11.21 -2.19 -7.33
C LEU A 88 -11.69 -1.88 -5.91
N TYR A 89 -11.47 -0.66 -5.45
CA TYR A 89 -11.86 -0.16 -4.14
C TYR A 89 -12.26 1.30 -4.25
N MET A 90 -13.35 1.69 -3.59
CA MET A 90 -13.78 3.07 -3.50
C MET A 90 -14.61 3.30 -2.22
N ASN A 91 -14.27 4.35 -1.47
CA ASN A 91 -15.04 4.83 -0.33
C ASN A 91 -15.43 3.75 0.70
N GLY A 92 -14.48 2.91 1.12
CA GLY A 92 -14.75 1.85 2.10
C GLY A 92 -15.17 0.51 1.51
N GLU A 93 -15.51 0.46 0.22
CA GLU A 93 -16.10 -0.72 -0.41
C GLU A 93 -15.19 -1.33 -1.49
N PHE A 94 -15.15 -2.66 -1.53
CA PHE A 94 -14.51 -3.42 -2.60
C PHE A 94 -15.53 -3.71 -3.70
N THR A 95 -15.21 -3.31 -4.93
CA THR A 95 -16.14 -3.41 -6.08
C THR A 95 -16.05 -4.76 -6.81
N THR A 96 -15.07 -5.59 -6.45
CA THR A 96 -14.70 -6.79 -7.22
C THR A 96 -14.48 -8.03 -6.36
N ILE A 97 -14.57 -7.90 -5.04
CA ILE A 97 -14.23 -8.94 -4.07
C ILE A 97 -15.36 -9.06 -3.05
N ASP A 98 -15.79 -10.29 -2.79
CA ASP A 98 -16.64 -10.62 -1.64
C ASP A 98 -15.75 -10.77 -0.40
N ILE A 99 -15.76 -9.75 0.45
CA ILE A 99 -14.88 -9.67 1.62
C ILE A 99 -15.23 -10.70 2.68
N GLU A 100 -16.51 -11.03 2.86
CA GLU A 100 -16.92 -12.03 3.85
C GLU A 100 -16.51 -13.44 3.39
N ARG A 101 -16.64 -13.74 2.10
CA ARG A 101 -16.10 -14.97 1.53
C ARG A 101 -14.58 -15.04 1.66
N VAL A 102 -13.86 -13.96 1.38
CA VAL A 102 -12.38 -13.94 1.51
C VAL A 102 -11.96 -14.21 2.96
N LYS A 103 -12.61 -13.59 3.94
CA LYS A 103 -12.34 -13.85 5.37
C LYS A 103 -12.60 -15.30 5.73
N TYR A 104 -13.73 -15.86 5.28
CA TYR A 104 -14.07 -17.25 5.53
C TYR A 104 -13.03 -18.22 4.96
N GLU A 105 -12.64 -18.07 3.69
CA GLU A 105 -11.67 -18.95 3.03
C GLU A 105 -10.27 -18.82 3.67
N ALA A 106 -9.87 -17.61 4.08
CA ALA A 106 -8.62 -17.40 4.79
C ALA A 106 -8.62 -18.14 6.13
N GLN A 107 -9.69 -18.02 6.93
CA GLN A 107 -9.81 -18.71 8.22
C GLN A 107 -9.81 -20.23 8.04
N LYS A 108 -10.57 -20.75 7.06
CA LYS A 108 -10.60 -22.17 6.72
C LYS A 108 -9.22 -22.70 6.34
N SER A 109 -8.45 -21.92 5.57
CA SER A 109 -7.10 -22.28 5.15
C SER A 109 -6.16 -22.40 6.36
N VAL A 110 -6.22 -21.45 7.29
CA VAL A 110 -5.44 -21.49 8.54
C VAL A 110 -5.81 -22.72 9.38
N SER A 111 -7.11 -22.95 9.61
CA SER A 111 -7.57 -24.12 10.36
C SER A 111 -7.05 -25.43 9.76
N GLY A 112 -7.09 -25.59 8.44
CA GLY A 112 -6.55 -26.77 7.78
C GLY A 112 -5.01 -26.92 7.88
N ILE A 113 -4.27 -25.81 7.98
CA ILE A 113 -2.82 -25.84 8.23
C ILE A 113 -2.55 -26.30 9.66
N LEU A 114 -3.25 -25.74 10.65
CA LEU A 114 -3.08 -26.07 12.07
C LEU A 114 -3.43 -27.54 12.36
N GLU A 115 -4.47 -28.07 11.73
CA GLU A 115 -4.80 -29.50 11.80
C GLU A 115 -3.66 -30.40 11.30
N ARG A 116 -3.03 -30.05 10.16
CA ARG A 116 -1.89 -30.80 9.61
C ARG A 116 -0.64 -30.72 10.47
N LEU A 117 -0.48 -29.64 11.24
CA LEU A 117 0.63 -29.46 12.18
C LEU A 117 0.36 -30.12 13.54
N GLY A 118 -0.85 -30.63 13.79
CA GLY A 118 -1.23 -31.21 15.09
C GLY A 118 -1.42 -30.19 16.20
N GLU A 119 -1.57 -28.90 15.86
CA GLU A 119 -1.71 -27.78 16.82
C GLU A 119 -3.16 -27.57 17.29
N ASN A 120 -4.10 -28.43 16.87
CA ASN A 120 -5.52 -28.36 17.24
C ASN A 120 -5.88 -29.11 18.55
N ASN A 121 -4.90 -29.45 19.39
CA ASN A 121 -5.14 -30.17 20.66
C ASN A 121 -5.22 -29.22 21.87
N GLY A 122 -6.18 -28.29 21.84
CA GLY A 122 -6.57 -27.45 22.98
C GLY A 122 -8.03 -27.66 23.34
#